data_AF-A0A0B8NSB8-F1
#
_entry.id   AF-A0A0B8NSB8-F1
#
_cell.length_a   1.000
_cell.length_b   1.000
_cell.length_c   1.000
_cell.angle_alpha   90.00
_cell.angle_beta   90.00
_cell.angle_gamma   90.00
#
_symmetry.space_group_name_H-M   'P 1'
#
loop_
_entity.id
_entity.type
_entity.pdbx_description
1 polymer ?
#
loop_
_entity_poly.entity_id
_entity_poly.type
_entity_poly.pdbx_seq_one_letter_code
_entity_poly.pdbx_strand_id
1 'polypeptide(L)'
;MVYLLVPALPIAYFYYVRKQPVLKISSALMPVLGEKRASGGMGKFVDVLFVFGMLGGAATSLGLAAPLINGGLHHIFGIPNNTLSQVGVLLLCTAIFGYSAYAGLEKGIKFLSNINFWGAMGLLAFVFCAGPSVFMLETGLDSIGRMLSNFFVMATWAEPFGGYGEFTDTHFPQDWTIFYWAWWLVFAPCMGLFVARISRGRTIKQMVVGSIFYGSLGCFMFFIILGNYGLSLQLTGELDVISILNAQGAPTAIFAILDTLPMSTIVVGVFTLLCIIFTATSFDSISYILASVVQNNVSEEPMRWNRLFWAFTLSFLPTVLMFVGGLSTLQTAAIVGGLPLLIISVMLMVSFVRAASLDIRHQKEYEEPTINIEELPDIDPWSAEGMAFAKFERFKDLAQQAAEEEREAMSALMSLRKEIRAFALEHKDEAEMAVKLLPEDLQLELQRLTEALLAAKEKKVTLSDQVQESRAEFDSLMLAIAAS
;
A
#
# COMPACT_ATOMS: atom_id res chain seq x y z
N MET A 1 4.97 -12.17 -2.62
CA MET A 1 4.05 -11.00 -2.72
C MET A 1 4.77 -9.67 -2.91
N VAL A 2 5.79 -9.33 -2.11
CA VAL A 2 6.56 -8.06 -2.25
C VAL A 2 7.10 -7.84 -3.67
N TYR A 3 7.60 -8.89 -4.32
CA TYR A 3 8.08 -8.84 -5.72
C TYR A 3 7.04 -8.36 -6.72
N LEU A 4 5.76 -8.71 -6.53
CA LEU A 4 4.70 -8.32 -7.46
C LEU A 4 4.41 -6.82 -7.34
N LEU A 5 4.55 -6.25 -6.15
CA LEU A 5 4.31 -4.84 -5.88
C LEU A 5 5.40 -3.93 -6.46
N VAL A 6 6.64 -4.42 -6.58
CA VAL A 6 7.78 -3.67 -7.10
C VAL A 6 7.52 -3.11 -8.51
N PRO A 7 7.03 -3.90 -9.50
CA PRO A 7 6.57 -3.35 -10.76
C PRO A 7 5.13 -2.78 -10.68
N ALA A 8 4.23 -3.35 -9.86
CA ALA A 8 2.83 -2.90 -9.84
C ALA A 8 2.66 -1.43 -9.45
N LEU A 9 3.36 -0.98 -8.40
CA LEU A 9 3.25 0.38 -7.88
C LEU A 9 3.74 1.43 -8.89
N PRO A 10 4.97 1.36 -9.44
CA PRO A 10 5.41 2.27 -10.48
C PRO A 10 4.47 2.25 -11.68
N ILE A 11 4.08 1.07 -12.18
CA ILE A 11 3.21 0.97 -13.36
C ILE A 11 1.86 1.65 -13.09
N ALA A 12 1.20 1.32 -11.98
CA ALA A 12 -0.08 1.93 -11.61
C ALA A 12 0.05 3.45 -11.44
N TYR A 13 1.15 3.91 -10.84
CA TYR A 13 1.42 5.33 -10.62
C TYR A 13 1.61 6.08 -11.93
N PHE A 14 2.52 5.62 -12.80
CA PHE A 14 2.79 6.31 -14.07
C PHE A 14 1.59 6.27 -15.02
N TYR A 15 0.84 5.16 -15.03
CA TYR A 15 -0.32 5.00 -15.90
C TYR A 15 -1.55 5.77 -15.40
N TYR A 16 -1.92 5.65 -14.12
CA TYR A 16 -3.16 6.26 -13.61
C TYR A 16 -2.97 7.67 -13.03
N VAL A 17 -1.84 7.94 -12.37
CA VAL A 17 -1.59 9.25 -11.71
C VAL A 17 -0.95 10.22 -12.70
N ARG A 18 0.17 9.81 -13.33
CA ARG A 18 0.89 10.64 -14.32
C ARG A 18 0.30 10.57 -15.73
N LYS A 19 -0.73 9.73 -15.96
CA LYS A 19 -1.45 9.58 -17.23
C LYS A 19 -0.53 9.32 -18.43
N GLN A 20 0.57 8.60 -18.22
CA GLN A 20 1.43 8.20 -19.32
C GLN A 20 0.71 7.14 -20.17
N PRO A 21 0.58 7.33 -21.50
CA PRO A 21 -0.21 6.44 -22.37
C PRO A 21 0.48 5.09 -22.64
N VAL A 22 1.68 4.88 -22.09
CA VAL A 22 2.55 3.74 -22.40
C VAL A 22 2.82 2.94 -21.13
N LEU A 23 2.54 1.64 -21.15
CA LEU A 23 2.79 0.69 -20.05
C LEU A 23 4.21 0.09 -20.12
N LYS A 24 5.14 0.77 -20.80
CA LYS A 24 6.52 0.33 -20.93
C LYS A 24 7.28 0.56 -19.64
N ILE A 25 8.15 -0.38 -19.33
CA ILE A 25 9.00 -0.35 -18.14
C ILE A 25 10.08 0.71 -18.29
N SER A 26 10.61 0.88 -19.50
CA SER A 26 11.49 1.98 -19.84
C SER A 26 10.90 3.36 -19.51
N SER A 27 9.61 3.56 -19.76
CA SER A 27 8.89 4.79 -19.39
C SER A 27 8.79 4.98 -17.88
N ALA A 28 8.50 3.91 -17.13
CA ALA A 28 8.48 3.94 -15.67
C ALA A 28 9.88 4.18 -15.04
N LEU A 29 10.97 3.99 -15.79
CA LEU A 29 12.34 4.27 -15.37
C LEU A 29 12.83 5.69 -15.72
N MET A 30 11.97 6.52 -16.33
CA MET A 30 12.32 7.88 -16.74
C MET A 30 12.90 8.75 -15.59
N PRO A 31 12.38 8.74 -14.35
CA PRO A 31 13.00 9.46 -13.22
C PRO A 31 14.42 9.03 -12.82
N VAL A 32 14.87 7.84 -13.25
CA VAL A 32 16.23 7.34 -12.94
C VAL A 32 17.15 7.48 -14.14
N LEU A 33 16.67 7.09 -15.33
CA LEU A 33 17.46 7.08 -16.56
C LEU A 33 17.50 8.44 -17.27
N GLY A 34 16.49 9.28 -17.05
CA GLY A 34 16.23 10.49 -17.84
C GLY A 34 15.52 10.16 -19.16
N GLU A 35 14.75 11.12 -19.66
CA GLU A 35 13.87 10.97 -20.83
C GLU A 35 14.61 10.46 -22.08
N LYS A 36 15.78 11.03 -22.38
CA LYS A 36 16.57 10.65 -23.57
C LYS A 36 17.05 9.20 -23.54
N ARG A 37 17.41 8.66 -22.37
CA ARG A 37 17.86 7.26 -22.23
C ARG A 37 16.69 6.30 -22.16
N ALA A 38 15.61 6.70 -21.49
CA ALA A 38 14.36 5.94 -21.39
C ALA A 38 13.66 5.77 -22.75
N SER A 39 13.67 6.78 -23.61
CA SER A 39 13.12 6.71 -24.97
C SER A 39 14.13 6.17 -26.01
N GLY A 40 15.42 6.17 -25.68
CA GLY A 40 16.51 5.76 -26.55
C GLY A 40 16.82 4.27 -26.51
N GLY A 41 18.01 3.89 -26.99
CA GLY A 41 18.45 2.49 -27.07
C GLY A 41 18.52 1.78 -25.71
N MET A 42 18.85 2.50 -24.63
CA MET A 42 18.92 1.92 -23.28
C MET A 42 17.54 1.51 -22.76
N GLY A 43 16.51 2.33 -22.97
CA GLY A 43 15.13 1.96 -22.65
C GLY A 43 14.65 0.75 -23.45
N LYS A 44 14.94 0.71 -24.76
CA LYS A 44 14.64 -0.48 -25.58
C LYS A 44 15.34 -1.74 -25.06
N PHE A 45 16.60 -1.63 -24.65
CA PHE A 45 17.33 -2.75 -24.06
C PHE A 45 16.68 -3.26 -22.77
N VAL A 46 16.24 -2.36 -21.89
CA VAL A 46 15.50 -2.72 -20.67
C VAL A 46 14.18 -3.41 -21.01
N ASP A 47 13.39 -2.86 -21.95
CA ASP A 47 12.12 -3.45 -22.35
C ASP A 47 12.32 -4.85 -22.97
N VAL A 48 13.40 -5.05 -23.75
CA VAL A 48 13.75 -6.36 -24.32
C VAL A 48 14.13 -7.36 -23.22
N LEU A 49 15.00 -6.99 -22.29
CA LEU A 49 15.33 -7.85 -21.13
C LEU A 49 14.09 -8.20 -20.32
N PHE A 50 13.18 -7.25 -20.18
CA PHE A 50 11.93 -7.44 -19.47
C PHE A 50 11.00 -8.44 -20.19
N VAL A 51 10.90 -8.37 -21.52
CA VAL A 51 10.18 -9.36 -22.34
C VAL A 51 10.82 -10.75 -22.23
N PHE A 52 12.14 -10.86 -22.31
CA PHE A 52 12.85 -12.13 -22.13
C PHE A 52 12.61 -12.74 -20.76
N GLY A 53 12.61 -11.91 -19.72
CA GLY A 53 12.18 -12.32 -18.40
C GLY A 53 10.78 -12.91 -18.43
N MET A 54 9.75 -12.13 -18.82
CA MET A 54 8.37 -12.63 -18.86
C MET A 54 8.22 -13.97 -19.60
N LEU A 55 8.93 -14.15 -20.72
CA LEU A 55 8.98 -15.42 -21.46
C LEU A 55 9.57 -16.56 -20.62
N GLY A 56 10.69 -16.34 -19.92
CA GLY A 56 11.31 -17.33 -19.06
C GLY A 56 10.39 -17.79 -17.92
N GLY A 57 9.75 -16.86 -17.23
CA GLY A 57 8.88 -17.18 -16.09
C GLY A 57 7.60 -17.91 -16.51
N ALA A 58 7.06 -17.52 -17.66
CA ALA A 58 5.96 -18.24 -18.27
C ALA A 58 6.39 -19.64 -18.73
N ALA A 59 7.55 -19.79 -19.36
CA ALA A 59 8.06 -21.09 -19.79
C ALA A 59 8.21 -22.07 -18.60
N THR A 60 8.82 -21.63 -17.50
CA THR A 60 8.96 -22.46 -16.29
C THR A 60 7.59 -22.87 -15.74
N SER A 61 6.62 -21.96 -15.73
CA SER A 61 5.25 -22.26 -15.27
C SER A 61 4.56 -23.30 -16.16
N LEU A 62 4.70 -23.21 -17.49
CA LEU A 62 4.11 -24.19 -18.42
C LEU A 62 4.78 -25.56 -18.30
N GLY A 63 6.10 -25.56 -18.13
CA GLY A 63 6.88 -26.78 -17.99
C GLY A 63 6.63 -27.51 -16.67
N LEU A 64 6.20 -26.80 -15.62
CA LEU A 64 5.70 -27.41 -14.39
C LEU A 64 4.25 -27.91 -14.52
N ALA A 65 3.41 -27.20 -15.28
CA ALA A 65 2.01 -27.57 -15.48
C ALA A 65 1.83 -28.80 -16.40
N ALA A 66 2.65 -28.94 -17.44
CA ALA A 66 2.49 -30.01 -18.43
C ALA A 66 2.62 -31.43 -17.83
N PRO A 67 3.63 -31.76 -17.00
CA PRO A 67 3.70 -33.05 -16.31
C PRO A 67 2.51 -33.29 -15.37
N LEU A 68 1.99 -32.24 -14.73
CA LEU A 68 0.86 -32.34 -13.81
C LEU A 68 -0.44 -32.66 -14.55
N ILE A 69 -0.72 -31.95 -15.65
CA ILE A 69 -1.91 -32.24 -16.49
C ILE A 69 -1.79 -33.63 -17.11
N ASN A 70 -0.60 -33.98 -17.61
CA ASN A 70 -0.37 -35.29 -18.21
C ASN A 70 -0.53 -36.44 -17.19
N GLY A 71 -0.09 -36.26 -15.95
CA GLY A 71 -0.32 -37.22 -14.87
C GLY A 71 -1.81 -37.44 -14.60
N GLY A 72 -2.61 -36.37 -14.65
CA GLY A 72 -4.06 -36.46 -14.49
C GLY A 72 -4.74 -37.18 -15.64
N LEU A 73 -4.32 -36.89 -16.87
CA LEU A 73 -4.80 -37.61 -18.05
C LEU A 73 -4.34 -39.07 -18.09
N HIS A 74 -3.14 -39.38 -17.59
CA HIS A 74 -2.67 -40.75 -17.43
C HIS A 74 -3.56 -41.51 -16.45
N HIS A 75 -3.90 -40.89 -15.33
CA HIS A 75 -4.76 -41.49 -14.31
C HIS A 75 -6.18 -41.78 -14.81
N ILE A 76 -6.78 -40.83 -15.53
CA ILE A 76 -8.19 -40.92 -15.98
C ILE A 76 -8.33 -41.76 -17.26
N PHE A 77 -7.42 -41.58 -18.22
CA PHE A 77 -7.54 -42.13 -19.58
C PHE A 77 -6.45 -43.14 -19.94
N GLY A 78 -5.47 -43.39 -19.06
CA GLY A 78 -4.38 -44.32 -19.32
C GLY A 78 -3.33 -43.82 -20.32
N ILE A 79 -3.32 -42.51 -20.66
CA ILE A 79 -2.36 -41.94 -21.63
C ILE A 79 -0.94 -42.08 -21.08
N PRO A 80 0.05 -42.62 -21.82
CA PRO A 80 1.41 -42.83 -21.30
C PRO A 80 2.01 -41.54 -20.71
N ASN A 81 2.67 -41.61 -19.55
CA ASN A 81 3.33 -40.43 -18.96
C ASN A 81 4.80 -40.31 -19.43
N ASN A 82 5.01 -39.88 -20.66
CA ASN A 82 6.33 -39.65 -21.23
C ASN A 82 6.50 -38.21 -21.78
N THR A 83 7.72 -37.77 -22.08
CA THR A 83 7.98 -36.41 -22.59
C THR A 83 7.13 -36.06 -23.82
N LEU A 84 6.88 -37.04 -24.71
CA LEU A 84 6.11 -36.83 -25.93
C LEU A 84 4.63 -36.53 -25.64
N SER A 85 4.02 -37.23 -24.69
CA SER A 85 2.66 -36.96 -24.21
C SER A 85 2.54 -35.61 -23.51
N GLN A 86 3.53 -35.23 -22.69
CA GLN A 86 3.57 -33.92 -22.03
C GLN A 86 3.62 -32.77 -23.05
N VAL A 87 4.41 -32.94 -24.12
CA VAL A 87 4.44 -32.00 -25.24
C VAL A 87 3.10 -31.95 -25.96
N GLY A 88 2.45 -33.09 -26.20
CA GLY A 88 1.11 -33.15 -26.79
C GLY A 88 0.07 -32.39 -25.97
N VAL A 89 0.10 -32.55 -24.64
CA VAL A 89 -0.76 -31.81 -23.69
C VAL A 89 -0.50 -30.30 -23.76
N LEU A 90 0.77 -29.91 -23.83
CA LEU A 90 1.16 -28.51 -23.91
C LEU A 90 0.71 -27.87 -25.23
N LEU A 91 0.83 -28.58 -26.36
CA LEU A 91 0.30 -28.15 -27.65
C LEU A 91 -1.24 -28.05 -27.66
N LEU A 92 -1.92 -29.00 -27.01
CA LEU A 92 -3.39 -28.95 -26.84
C LEU A 92 -3.81 -27.72 -26.02
N CYS A 93 -3.17 -27.48 -24.88
CA CYS A 93 -3.41 -26.30 -24.07
C CYS A 93 -3.17 -25.01 -24.87
N THR A 94 -2.11 -25.01 -25.69
CA THR A 94 -1.76 -23.91 -26.60
C THR A 94 -2.81 -23.67 -27.67
N ALA A 95 -3.39 -24.72 -28.24
CA ALA A 95 -4.50 -24.57 -29.16
C ALA A 95 -5.72 -23.93 -28.48
N ILE A 96 -6.03 -24.34 -27.23
CA ILE A 96 -7.16 -23.80 -26.46
C ILE A 96 -6.99 -22.31 -26.17
N PHE A 97 -5.86 -21.89 -25.59
CA PHE A 97 -5.65 -20.47 -25.29
C PHE A 97 -5.30 -19.65 -26.54
N GLY A 98 -4.68 -20.26 -27.55
CA GLY A 98 -4.44 -19.61 -28.86
C GLY A 98 -5.75 -19.28 -29.57
N TYR A 99 -6.75 -20.17 -29.49
CA TYR A 99 -8.10 -19.87 -29.97
C TYR A 99 -8.77 -18.76 -29.16
N SER A 100 -8.67 -18.79 -27.82
CA SER A 100 -9.13 -17.69 -26.95
C SER A 100 -8.48 -16.34 -27.32
N ALA A 101 -7.17 -16.37 -27.64
CA ALA A 101 -6.40 -15.23 -28.07
C ALA A 101 -6.91 -14.60 -29.37
N TYR A 102 -7.31 -15.43 -30.31
CA TYR A 102 -7.86 -15.02 -31.59
C TYR A 102 -9.32 -14.55 -31.48
N ALA A 103 -10.16 -15.28 -30.75
CA ALA A 103 -11.59 -15.04 -30.64
C ALA A 103 -11.95 -13.80 -29.81
N GLY A 104 -11.01 -13.27 -29.02
CA GLY A 104 -11.27 -12.08 -28.17
C GLY A 104 -12.26 -12.39 -27.05
N LEU A 105 -12.13 -13.57 -26.42
CA LEU A 105 -13.11 -14.10 -25.50
C LEU A 105 -13.00 -13.48 -24.08
N GLU A 106 -13.05 -12.15 -23.94
CA GLU A 106 -12.99 -11.48 -22.63
C GLU A 106 -14.03 -12.03 -21.63
N LYS A 107 -15.25 -12.30 -22.12
CA LYS A 107 -16.32 -12.92 -21.31
C LYS A 107 -16.00 -14.35 -20.91
N GLY A 108 -15.36 -15.12 -21.79
CA GLY A 108 -15.05 -16.53 -21.54
C GLY A 108 -13.90 -16.71 -20.56
N ILE A 109 -12.86 -15.90 -20.64
CA ILE A 109 -11.74 -15.94 -19.68
C ILE A 109 -12.24 -15.60 -18.27
N LYS A 110 -13.11 -14.59 -18.14
CA LYS A 110 -13.73 -14.25 -16.85
C LYS A 110 -14.58 -15.41 -16.31
N PHE A 111 -15.34 -16.08 -17.17
CA PHE A 111 -16.14 -17.25 -16.78
C PHE A 111 -15.26 -18.43 -16.34
N LEU A 112 -14.23 -18.76 -17.12
CA LEU A 112 -13.26 -19.82 -16.80
C LEU A 112 -12.50 -19.51 -15.50
N SER A 113 -12.07 -18.26 -15.30
CA SER A 113 -11.39 -17.83 -14.08
C SER A 113 -12.29 -17.94 -12.85
N ASN A 114 -13.56 -17.58 -12.96
CA ASN A 114 -14.54 -17.76 -11.88
C ASN A 114 -14.78 -19.24 -11.56
N ILE A 115 -14.94 -20.09 -12.58
CA ILE A 115 -15.05 -21.55 -12.38
C ILE A 115 -13.80 -22.07 -11.69
N ASN A 116 -12.62 -21.64 -12.11
CA ASN A 116 -11.37 -22.10 -11.52
C ASN A 116 -11.24 -21.69 -10.05
N PHE A 117 -11.59 -20.44 -9.72
CA PHE A 117 -11.58 -19.96 -8.34
C PHE A 117 -12.55 -20.76 -7.46
N TRP A 118 -13.82 -20.85 -7.85
CA TRP A 118 -14.82 -21.58 -7.06
C TRP A 118 -14.57 -23.09 -7.01
N GLY A 119 -14.07 -23.66 -8.10
CA GLY A 119 -13.68 -25.06 -8.17
C GLY A 119 -12.46 -25.37 -7.29
N ALA A 120 -11.45 -24.51 -7.27
CA ALA A 120 -10.31 -24.64 -6.36
C ALA A 120 -10.75 -24.53 -4.89
N MET A 121 -11.61 -23.54 -4.57
CA MET A 121 -12.18 -23.40 -3.23
C MET A 121 -13.02 -24.61 -2.82
N GLY A 122 -13.83 -25.15 -3.74
CA GLY A 122 -14.61 -26.36 -3.51
C GLY A 122 -13.75 -27.60 -3.31
N LEU A 123 -12.69 -27.76 -4.10
CA LEU A 123 -11.72 -28.84 -3.95
C LEU A 123 -11.01 -28.76 -2.59
N LEU A 124 -10.52 -27.58 -2.20
CA LEU A 124 -9.88 -27.38 -0.91
C LEU A 124 -10.84 -27.67 0.25
N ALA A 125 -12.09 -27.19 0.16
CA ALA A 125 -13.11 -27.49 1.16
C ALA A 125 -13.40 -29.00 1.25
N PHE A 126 -13.45 -29.69 0.11
CA PHE A 126 -13.64 -31.14 0.07
C PHE A 126 -12.48 -31.89 0.74
N VAL A 127 -11.23 -31.59 0.36
CA VAL A 127 -10.04 -32.21 0.96
C VAL A 127 -9.98 -31.94 2.46
N PHE A 128 -10.30 -30.71 2.87
CA PHE A 128 -10.36 -30.33 4.28
C PHE A 128 -11.37 -31.16 5.08
N CYS A 129 -12.55 -31.42 4.53
CA CYS A 129 -13.59 -32.22 5.19
C CYS A 129 -13.31 -33.73 5.13
N ALA A 130 -12.67 -34.20 4.07
CA ALA A 130 -12.40 -35.61 3.85
C ALA A 130 -11.14 -36.11 4.59
N GLY A 131 -10.15 -35.23 4.78
CA GLY A 131 -8.93 -35.53 5.53
C GLY A 131 -9.04 -35.19 7.03
N PRO A 132 -7.94 -35.36 7.79
CA PRO A 132 -7.91 -35.07 9.22
C PRO A 132 -7.91 -33.55 9.49
N SER A 133 -9.08 -32.91 9.47
CA SER A 133 -9.24 -31.45 9.54
C SER A 133 -8.57 -30.83 10.76
N VAL A 134 -8.66 -31.49 11.93
CA VAL A 134 -8.04 -31.01 13.18
C VAL A 134 -6.52 -30.95 13.03
N PHE A 135 -5.90 -32.03 12.53
CA PHE A 135 -4.47 -32.09 12.29
C PHE A 135 -4.02 -31.01 11.29
N MET A 136 -4.77 -30.79 10.21
CA MET A 136 -4.47 -29.76 9.22
C MET A 136 -4.47 -28.35 9.83
N LEU A 137 -5.46 -28.04 10.68
CA LEU A 137 -5.56 -26.73 11.34
C LEU A 137 -4.49 -26.53 12.41
N GLU A 138 -4.27 -27.52 13.28
CA GLU A 138 -3.25 -27.46 14.33
C GLU A 138 -1.86 -27.27 13.73
N THR A 139 -1.51 -28.12 12.75
CA THR A 139 -0.23 -28.03 12.04
C THR A 139 -0.13 -26.74 11.23
N GLY A 140 -1.24 -26.27 10.66
CA GLY A 140 -1.30 -25.01 9.92
C GLY A 140 -1.03 -23.79 10.79
N LEU A 141 -1.64 -23.72 11.98
CA LEU A 141 -1.40 -22.65 12.96
C LEU A 141 0.03 -22.69 13.50
N ASP A 142 0.53 -23.88 13.83
CA ASP A 142 1.93 -24.09 14.25
C ASP A 142 2.91 -23.64 13.15
N SER A 143 2.62 -23.98 11.88
CA SER A 143 3.44 -23.59 10.74
C SER A 143 3.53 -22.08 10.57
N ILE A 144 2.45 -21.33 10.82
CA ILE A 144 2.47 -19.86 10.80
C ILE A 144 3.38 -19.33 11.92
N GLY A 145 3.26 -19.87 13.13
CA GLY A 145 4.11 -19.49 14.26
C GLY A 145 5.59 -19.76 13.98
N ARG A 146 5.92 -20.94 13.45
CA ARG A 146 7.29 -21.32 13.07
C ARG A 146 7.85 -20.45 11.94
N MET A 147 7.04 -20.17 10.92
CA MET A 147 7.44 -19.28 9.81
C MET A 147 7.79 -17.88 10.34
N LEU A 148 6.97 -17.31 11.22
CA LEU A 148 7.24 -16.00 11.80
C LEU A 148 8.49 -16.02 12.70
N SER A 149 8.66 -17.06 13.53
CA SER A 149 9.83 -17.19 14.40
C SER A 149 11.14 -17.39 13.63
N ASN A 150 11.11 -18.11 12.51
CA ASN A 150 12.31 -18.42 11.72
C ASN A 150 12.50 -17.47 10.53
N PHE A 151 11.66 -16.43 10.40
CA PHE A 151 11.64 -15.55 9.23
C PHE A 151 13.02 -14.98 8.90
N PHE A 152 13.70 -14.39 9.88
CA PHE A 152 15.01 -13.77 9.66
C PHE A 152 16.10 -14.80 9.34
N VAL A 153 16.06 -15.97 10.00
CA VAL A 153 17.01 -17.06 9.74
C VAL A 153 16.87 -17.53 8.29
N MET A 154 15.64 -17.84 7.87
CA MET A 154 15.35 -18.29 6.51
C MET A 154 15.66 -17.20 5.47
N ALA A 155 15.43 -15.92 5.79
CA ALA A 155 15.73 -14.80 4.90
C ALA A 155 17.23 -14.62 4.64
N THR A 156 18.09 -15.00 5.59
CA THR A 156 19.56 -14.89 5.48
C THR A 156 20.27 -16.23 5.24
N TRP A 157 19.52 -17.31 5.03
CA TRP A 157 20.09 -18.64 4.90
C TRP A 157 20.73 -18.83 3.52
N ALA A 158 22.06 -18.88 3.49
CA ALA A 158 22.87 -19.07 2.28
C ALA A 158 23.74 -20.33 2.31
N GLU A 159 23.61 -21.15 3.36
CA GLU A 159 24.38 -22.38 3.58
C GLU A 159 25.90 -22.26 3.26
N PRO A 160 26.63 -21.28 3.84
CA PRO A 160 28.02 -21.03 3.45
C PRO A 160 29.00 -22.13 3.87
N PHE A 161 28.63 -22.97 4.83
CA PHE A 161 29.45 -24.07 5.34
C PHE A 161 29.12 -25.42 4.72
N GLY A 162 28.14 -25.50 3.81
CA GLY A 162 27.79 -26.75 3.12
C GLY A 162 29.02 -27.35 2.44
N GLY A 163 29.33 -28.61 2.74
CA GLY A 163 30.48 -29.32 2.19
C GLY A 163 31.81 -29.07 2.90
N TYR A 164 31.84 -28.27 3.98
CA TYR A 164 33.02 -28.10 4.83
C TYR A 164 32.97 -29.02 6.06
N GLY A 165 33.96 -29.91 6.20
CA GLY A 165 34.09 -30.76 7.39
C GLY A 165 32.91 -31.72 7.55
N GLU A 166 32.23 -31.63 8.69
CA GLU A 166 31.04 -32.45 9.02
C GLU A 166 29.72 -31.86 8.51
N PHE A 167 29.74 -30.64 7.96
CA PHE A 167 28.54 -30.00 7.44
C PHE A 167 28.15 -30.61 6.08
N THR A 168 27.03 -31.33 6.05
CA THR A 168 26.45 -31.85 4.80
C THR A 168 26.04 -30.70 3.90
N ASP A 169 26.46 -30.75 2.64
CA ASP A 169 25.99 -29.80 1.61
C ASP A 169 24.58 -30.20 1.17
N THR A 170 23.56 -29.49 1.66
CA THR A 170 22.16 -29.81 1.33
C THR A 170 21.68 -29.11 0.05
N HIS A 171 22.36 -28.07 -0.40
CA HIS A 171 21.98 -27.21 -1.54
C HIS A 171 20.55 -26.65 -1.46
N PHE A 172 19.93 -26.68 -0.28
CA PHE A 172 18.52 -26.33 -0.12
C PHE A 172 18.22 -24.86 -0.49
N PRO A 173 18.98 -23.85 0.00
CA PRO A 173 18.69 -22.47 -0.37
C PRO A 173 18.91 -22.20 -1.86
N GLN A 174 19.80 -22.94 -2.54
CA GLN A 174 20.06 -22.81 -3.97
C GLN A 174 18.92 -23.41 -4.80
N ASP A 175 18.50 -24.64 -4.47
CA ASP A 175 17.52 -25.38 -5.26
C ASP A 175 16.08 -24.90 -5.06
N TRP A 176 15.75 -24.43 -3.85
CA TRP A 176 14.40 -24.00 -3.51
C TRP A 176 14.28 -22.49 -3.39
N THR A 177 15.05 -21.90 -2.47
CA THR A 177 14.89 -20.49 -2.13
C THR A 177 15.24 -19.63 -3.34
N ILE A 178 16.49 -19.68 -3.82
CA ILE A 178 16.97 -18.88 -4.96
C ILE A 178 16.15 -19.15 -6.23
N PHE A 179 15.77 -20.41 -6.49
CA PHE A 179 14.87 -20.74 -7.59
C PHE A 179 13.52 -19.99 -7.49
N TYR A 180 12.83 -20.07 -6.35
CA TYR A 180 11.55 -19.36 -6.19
C TYR A 180 11.73 -17.84 -6.24
N TRP A 181 12.80 -17.28 -5.65
CA TRP A 181 13.10 -15.85 -5.77
C TRP A 181 13.27 -15.44 -7.24
N ALA A 182 14.06 -16.19 -8.02
CA ALA A 182 14.26 -15.92 -9.43
C ALA A 182 12.95 -16.07 -10.23
N TRP A 183 12.21 -17.16 -10.02
CA TRP A 183 10.94 -17.40 -10.70
C TRP A 183 9.94 -16.27 -10.43
N TRP A 184 9.75 -15.88 -9.18
CA TRP A 184 8.84 -14.78 -8.82
C TRP A 184 9.30 -13.44 -9.38
N LEU A 185 10.61 -13.20 -9.46
CA LEU A 185 11.17 -11.98 -10.02
C LEU A 185 10.89 -11.89 -11.52
N VAL A 186 11.09 -13.00 -12.23
CA VAL A 186 10.82 -13.12 -13.66
C VAL A 186 9.32 -13.00 -13.98
N PHE A 187 8.46 -13.45 -13.05
CA PHE A 187 7.01 -13.39 -13.17
C PHE A 187 6.38 -12.07 -12.67
N ALA A 188 7.09 -11.33 -11.81
CA ALA A 188 6.67 -10.05 -11.24
C ALA A 188 6.23 -9.02 -12.27
N PRO A 189 6.93 -8.83 -13.40
CA PRO A 189 6.45 -8.08 -14.57
C PRO A 189 4.96 -8.24 -14.92
N CYS A 190 4.56 -9.48 -15.23
CA CYS A 190 3.22 -9.81 -15.68
C CYS A 190 2.19 -9.52 -14.58
N MET A 191 2.46 -10.03 -13.39
CA MET A 191 1.57 -9.86 -12.25
C MET A 191 1.48 -8.40 -11.80
N GLY A 192 2.58 -7.65 -11.91
CA GLY A 192 2.63 -6.24 -11.56
C GLY A 192 1.69 -5.41 -12.43
N LEU A 193 1.72 -5.64 -13.75
CA LEU A 193 0.79 -4.98 -14.67
C LEU A 193 -0.67 -5.37 -14.40
N PHE A 194 -0.93 -6.66 -14.14
CA PHE A 194 -2.26 -7.14 -13.79
C PHE A 194 -2.79 -6.46 -12.52
N VAL A 195 -2.00 -6.48 -11.44
CA VAL A 195 -2.34 -5.86 -10.16
C VAL A 195 -2.52 -4.35 -10.31
N ALA A 196 -1.67 -3.69 -11.12
CA ALA A 196 -1.83 -2.28 -11.43
C ALA A 196 -3.21 -2.00 -12.06
N ARG A 197 -3.59 -2.77 -13.09
CA ARG A 197 -4.85 -2.56 -13.81
C ARG A 197 -6.11 -2.72 -12.96
N ILE A 198 -6.15 -3.75 -12.12
CA ILE A 198 -7.29 -3.99 -11.22
C ILE A 198 -7.31 -3.05 -10.00
N SER A 199 -6.24 -2.28 -9.78
CA SER A 199 -6.11 -1.37 -8.63
C SER A 199 -6.44 0.09 -8.97
N ARG A 200 -7.05 0.37 -10.13
CA ARG A 200 -7.48 1.72 -10.51
C ARG A 200 -8.39 2.33 -9.42
N GLY A 201 -8.03 3.52 -8.95
CA GLY A 201 -8.79 4.26 -7.93
C GLY A 201 -8.58 3.83 -6.49
N ARG A 202 -7.67 2.87 -6.22
CA ARG A 202 -7.29 2.47 -4.86
C ARG A 202 -6.13 3.31 -4.34
N THR A 203 -6.06 3.50 -3.03
CA THR A 203 -4.87 4.10 -2.39
C THR A 203 -3.68 3.15 -2.46
N ILE A 204 -2.45 3.69 -2.44
CA ILE A 204 -1.22 2.87 -2.38
C ILE A 204 -1.26 1.91 -1.19
N LYS A 205 -1.75 2.38 -0.02
CA LYS A 205 -1.91 1.56 1.19
C LYS A 205 -2.85 0.38 0.96
N GLN A 206 -4.02 0.61 0.36
CA GLN A 206 -4.98 -0.46 0.04
C GLN A 206 -4.40 -1.47 -0.97
N MET A 207 -3.65 -1.00 -1.97
CA MET A 207 -2.99 -1.85 -2.94
C MET A 207 -1.94 -2.75 -2.28
N VAL A 208 -1.04 -2.18 -1.46
CA VAL A 208 0.02 -2.92 -0.78
C VAL A 208 -0.56 -3.94 0.21
N VAL A 209 -1.43 -3.49 1.12
CA VAL A 209 -2.02 -4.37 2.16
C VAL A 209 -2.89 -5.44 1.52
N GLY A 210 -3.72 -5.07 0.54
CA GLY A 210 -4.60 -6.01 -0.15
C GLY A 210 -3.82 -7.08 -0.90
N SER A 211 -2.79 -6.71 -1.66
CA SER A 211 -1.98 -7.69 -2.40
C SER A 211 -1.18 -8.62 -1.48
N ILE A 212 -0.64 -8.13 -0.37
CA ILE A 212 0.08 -8.97 0.59
C ILE A 212 -0.90 -9.91 1.29
N PHE A 213 -2.02 -9.40 1.78
CA PHE A 213 -2.97 -10.18 2.58
C PHE A 213 -3.66 -11.26 1.74
N TYR A 214 -4.38 -10.88 0.68
CA TYR A 214 -5.12 -11.84 -0.14
C TYR A 214 -4.20 -12.79 -0.90
N GLY A 215 -3.02 -12.31 -1.32
CA GLY A 215 -2.02 -13.14 -1.98
C GLY A 215 -1.48 -14.22 -1.03
N SER A 216 -1.04 -13.85 0.17
CA SER A 216 -0.51 -14.82 1.14
C SER A 216 -1.59 -15.76 1.66
N LEU A 217 -2.82 -15.27 1.88
CA LEU A 217 -3.94 -16.09 2.34
C LEU A 217 -4.23 -17.26 1.38
N GLY A 218 -4.25 -16.99 0.08
CA GLY A 218 -4.42 -18.04 -0.93
C GLY A 218 -3.33 -19.12 -0.82
N CYS A 219 -2.06 -18.72 -0.73
CA CYS A 219 -0.95 -19.66 -0.55
C CYS A 219 -1.10 -20.47 0.75
N PHE A 220 -1.41 -19.81 1.87
CA PHE A 220 -1.59 -20.48 3.15
C PHE A 220 -2.70 -21.52 3.10
N MET A 221 -3.84 -21.22 2.46
CA MET A 221 -4.92 -22.20 2.32
C MET A 221 -4.47 -23.47 1.59
N PHE A 222 -3.73 -23.33 0.48
CA PHE A 222 -3.22 -24.49 -0.26
C PHE A 222 -2.22 -25.32 0.55
N PHE A 223 -1.26 -24.69 1.23
CA PHE A 223 -0.27 -25.41 2.05
C PHE A 223 -0.89 -26.03 3.31
N ILE A 224 -1.77 -25.32 4.01
CA ILE A 224 -2.43 -25.80 5.22
C ILE A 224 -3.34 -27.00 4.92
N ILE A 225 -4.01 -27.02 3.76
CA ILE A 225 -4.92 -28.11 3.41
C ILE A 225 -4.17 -29.22 2.68
N LEU A 226 -3.66 -28.97 1.46
CA LEU A 226 -3.04 -30.02 0.64
C LEU A 226 -1.69 -30.47 1.18
N GLY A 227 -0.88 -29.52 1.67
CA GLY A 227 0.45 -29.83 2.22
C GLY A 227 0.36 -30.65 3.51
N ASN A 228 -0.46 -30.21 4.46
CA ASN A 228 -0.66 -30.98 5.70
C ASN A 228 -1.43 -32.28 5.49
N TYR A 229 -2.30 -32.36 4.47
CA TYR A 229 -2.91 -33.63 4.09
C TYR A 229 -1.85 -34.65 3.67
N GLY A 230 -0.97 -34.30 2.73
CA GLY A 230 0.14 -35.17 2.32
C GLY A 230 1.07 -35.52 3.48
N LEU A 231 1.36 -34.57 4.36
CA LEU A 231 2.15 -34.80 5.58
C LEU A 231 1.45 -35.80 6.52
N SER A 232 0.13 -35.68 6.71
CA SER A 232 -0.62 -36.58 7.58
C SER A 232 -0.53 -38.03 7.10
N LEU A 233 -0.64 -38.27 5.78
CA LEU A 233 -0.53 -39.61 5.19
C LEU A 233 0.86 -40.24 5.39
N GLN A 234 1.93 -39.42 5.27
CA GLN A 234 3.29 -39.88 5.52
C GLN A 234 3.51 -40.24 6.99
N LEU A 235 3.01 -39.41 7.92
CA LEU A 235 3.21 -39.60 9.35
C LEU A 235 2.38 -40.76 9.93
N THR A 236 1.18 -40.99 9.40
CA THR A 236 0.36 -42.16 9.77
C THR A 236 0.86 -43.45 9.15
N GLY A 237 1.69 -43.38 8.11
CA GLY A 237 2.14 -44.53 7.34
C GLY A 237 1.09 -45.08 6.37
N GLU A 238 -0.01 -44.36 6.14
CA GLU A 238 -1.04 -44.74 5.16
C GLU A 238 -0.53 -44.68 3.72
N LEU A 239 0.37 -43.71 3.43
CA LEU A 239 1.02 -43.59 2.13
C LEU A 239 2.46 -43.12 2.32
N ASP A 240 3.41 -43.84 1.75
CA ASP A 240 4.81 -43.41 1.71
C ASP A 240 5.04 -42.43 0.55
N VAL A 241 4.62 -41.19 0.76
CA VAL A 241 4.77 -40.06 -0.16
C VAL A 241 6.24 -39.83 -0.51
N ILE A 242 7.16 -39.98 0.44
CA ILE A 242 8.60 -39.72 0.24
C ILE A 242 9.18 -40.72 -0.76
N SER A 243 8.89 -42.02 -0.62
CA SER A 243 9.41 -43.00 -1.58
C SER A 243 8.82 -42.83 -2.97
N ILE A 244 7.53 -42.51 -3.09
CA ILE A 244 6.88 -42.23 -4.37
C ILE A 244 7.48 -40.99 -5.03
N LEU A 245 7.68 -39.91 -4.27
CA LEU A 245 8.30 -38.68 -4.76
C LEU A 245 9.71 -38.94 -5.29
N ASN A 246 10.52 -39.70 -4.56
CA ASN A 246 11.90 -40.01 -4.94
C ASN A 246 11.98 -40.97 -6.14
N ALA A 247 11.06 -41.92 -6.26
CA ALA A 247 11.07 -42.92 -7.32
C ALA A 247 10.38 -42.47 -8.62
N GLN A 248 9.30 -41.69 -8.50
CA GLN A 248 8.37 -41.41 -9.62
C GLN A 248 8.10 -39.92 -9.84
N GLY A 249 8.67 -39.04 -9.00
CA GLY A 249 8.59 -37.60 -9.13
C GLY A 249 7.33 -36.96 -8.53
N ALA A 250 7.35 -35.63 -8.46
CA ALA A 250 6.32 -34.83 -7.80
C ALA A 250 4.90 -34.98 -8.38
N PRO A 251 4.68 -34.99 -9.71
CA PRO A 251 3.33 -35.15 -10.26
C PRO A 251 2.67 -36.45 -9.80
N THR A 252 3.41 -37.55 -9.82
CA THR A 252 2.91 -38.88 -9.44
C THR A 252 2.60 -38.94 -7.94
N ALA A 253 3.43 -38.35 -7.09
CA ALA A 253 3.17 -38.25 -5.66
C ALA A 253 1.89 -37.45 -5.35
N ILE A 254 1.62 -36.36 -6.10
CA ILE A 254 0.39 -35.57 -5.95
C ILE A 254 -0.84 -36.44 -6.26
N PHE A 255 -0.85 -37.18 -7.37
CA PHE A 255 -1.99 -38.04 -7.71
C PHE A 255 -2.16 -39.21 -6.73
N ALA A 256 -1.06 -39.79 -6.24
CA ALA A 256 -1.11 -40.82 -5.20
C ALA A 256 -1.76 -40.29 -3.91
N ILE A 257 -1.46 -39.04 -3.51
CA ILE A 257 -2.12 -38.39 -2.38
C ILE A 257 -3.61 -38.21 -2.68
N LEU A 258 -3.98 -37.71 -3.86
CA LEU A 258 -5.40 -37.51 -4.22
C LEU A 258 -6.18 -38.83 -4.29
N ASP A 259 -5.52 -39.94 -4.60
CA ASP A 259 -6.15 -41.27 -4.65
C ASP A 259 -6.57 -41.82 -3.30
N THR A 260 -5.99 -41.33 -2.21
CA THR A 260 -6.39 -41.69 -0.85
C THR A 260 -7.73 -41.08 -0.45
N LEU A 261 -8.19 -40.04 -1.17
CA LEU A 261 -9.45 -39.35 -0.87
C LEU A 261 -10.68 -40.16 -1.33
N PRO A 262 -11.83 -40.03 -0.65
CA PRO A 262 -13.07 -40.61 -1.11
C PRO A 262 -13.45 -40.04 -2.49
N MET A 263 -14.02 -40.88 -3.35
CA MET A 263 -14.36 -40.52 -4.73
C MET A 263 -13.16 -40.00 -5.55
N SER A 264 -11.96 -40.58 -5.33
CA SER A 264 -10.70 -40.17 -5.95
C SER A 264 -10.79 -39.89 -7.46
N THR A 265 -11.49 -40.71 -8.24
CA THR A 265 -11.68 -40.49 -9.69
C THR A 265 -12.30 -39.13 -10.00
N ILE A 266 -13.30 -38.68 -9.21
CA ILE A 266 -13.94 -37.37 -9.38
C ILE A 266 -12.96 -36.28 -8.95
N VAL A 267 -12.26 -36.46 -7.83
CA VAL A 267 -11.28 -35.51 -7.30
C VAL A 267 -10.15 -35.26 -8.29
N VAL A 268 -9.56 -36.34 -8.82
CA VAL A 268 -8.51 -36.29 -9.85
C VAL A 268 -9.04 -35.68 -11.14
N GLY A 269 -10.26 -36.01 -11.55
CA GLY A 269 -10.95 -35.38 -12.69
C GLY A 269 -11.08 -33.86 -12.53
N VAL A 270 -11.60 -33.41 -11.39
CA VAL A 270 -11.75 -31.98 -11.06
C VAL A 270 -10.40 -31.30 -10.98
N PHE A 271 -9.42 -31.88 -10.28
CA PHE A 271 -8.07 -31.33 -10.15
C PHE A 271 -7.40 -31.16 -11.52
N THR A 272 -7.47 -32.18 -12.38
CA THR A 272 -6.93 -32.14 -13.74
C THR A 272 -7.60 -31.07 -14.58
N LEU A 273 -8.93 -30.96 -14.50
CA LEU A 273 -9.70 -29.91 -15.18
C LEU A 273 -9.28 -28.51 -14.71
N LEU A 274 -9.13 -28.31 -13.39
CA LEU A 274 -8.67 -27.05 -12.81
C LEU A 274 -7.25 -26.71 -13.28
N CYS A 275 -6.34 -27.69 -13.34
CA CYS A 275 -4.99 -27.48 -13.88
C CYS A 275 -5.02 -27.02 -15.35
N ILE A 276 -5.88 -27.60 -16.19
CA ILE A 276 -6.06 -27.19 -17.59
C ILE A 276 -6.61 -25.76 -17.67
N ILE A 277 -7.67 -25.44 -16.92
CA ILE A 277 -8.30 -24.11 -16.91
C ILE A 277 -7.33 -23.05 -16.36
N PHE A 278 -6.62 -23.35 -15.27
CA PHE A 278 -5.63 -22.46 -14.68
C PHE A 278 -4.50 -22.16 -15.65
N THR A 279 -3.99 -23.18 -16.34
CA THR A 279 -2.98 -23.02 -17.38
C THR A 279 -3.53 -22.17 -18.52
N ALA A 280 -4.70 -22.50 -19.07
CA ALA A 280 -5.28 -21.73 -20.18
C ALA A 280 -5.51 -20.25 -19.82
N THR A 281 -6.08 -19.96 -18.65
CA THR A 281 -6.37 -18.59 -18.18
C THR A 281 -5.11 -17.79 -17.85
N SER A 282 -4.10 -18.43 -17.25
CA SER A 282 -2.82 -17.79 -16.91
C SER A 282 -2.06 -17.40 -18.18
N PHE A 283 -1.94 -18.31 -19.15
CA PHE A 283 -1.22 -18.05 -20.40
C PHE A 283 -1.93 -17.06 -21.30
N ASP A 284 -3.25 -17.08 -21.32
CA ASP A 284 -4.05 -16.06 -21.98
C ASP A 284 -3.72 -14.66 -21.42
N SER A 285 -3.73 -14.51 -20.09
CA SER A 285 -3.39 -13.27 -19.40
C SER A 285 -1.96 -12.81 -19.69
N ILE A 286 -0.98 -13.73 -19.66
CA ILE A 286 0.43 -13.43 -19.97
C ILE A 286 0.56 -12.98 -21.43
N SER A 287 -0.08 -13.66 -22.38
CA SER A 287 -0.03 -13.28 -23.80
C SER A 287 -0.61 -11.89 -24.06
N TYR A 288 -1.71 -11.55 -23.36
CA TYR A 288 -2.34 -10.24 -23.41
C TYR A 288 -1.42 -9.15 -22.85
N ILE A 289 -0.79 -9.41 -21.70
CA ILE A 289 0.17 -8.48 -21.07
C ILE A 289 1.38 -8.27 -21.97
N LEU A 290 1.95 -9.35 -22.52
CA LEU A 290 3.11 -9.29 -23.40
C LEU A 290 2.79 -8.48 -24.67
N ALA A 291 1.62 -8.71 -25.24
CA ALA A 291 1.13 -7.93 -26.37
C ALA A 291 0.93 -6.45 -26.03
N SER A 292 0.51 -6.13 -24.79
CA SER A 292 0.31 -4.75 -24.33
C SER A 292 1.63 -4.01 -24.08
N VAL A 293 2.65 -4.69 -23.56
CA VAL A 293 3.96 -4.09 -23.22
C VAL A 293 4.78 -3.78 -24.48
N VAL A 294 4.67 -4.61 -25.52
CA VAL A 294 5.46 -4.49 -26.76
C VAL A 294 4.92 -3.41 -27.70
N GLN A 295 3.67 -2.98 -27.53
CA GLN A 295 3.07 -1.94 -28.36
C GLN A 295 3.53 -0.53 -27.96
N ASN A 296 3.71 0.34 -28.97
CA ASN A 296 4.07 1.75 -28.75
C ASN A 296 2.89 2.60 -28.27
N ASN A 297 1.67 2.22 -28.63
CA ASN A 297 0.43 2.87 -28.21
C ASN A 297 -0.52 1.78 -27.71
N VAL A 298 -0.98 1.91 -26.46
CA VAL A 298 -1.95 0.99 -25.88
C VAL A 298 -3.34 1.55 -26.16
N SER A 299 -3.99 1.06 -27.22
CA SER A 299 -5.46 1.06 -27.26
C SER A 299 -5.99 0.14 -26.17
N GLU A 300 -7.24 0.32 -25.72
CA GLU A 300 -7.83 -0.46 -24.61
C GLU A 300 -7.64 -1.99 -24.78
N GLU A 301 -7.58 -2.47 -26.03
CA GLU A 301 -7.18 -3.83 -26.37
C GLU A 301 -5.92 -3.88 -27.25
N PRO A 302 -4.97 -4.82 -26.97
CA PRO A 302 -3.85 -5.10 -27.85
C PRO A 302 -4.30 -5.82 -29.13
N MET A 303 -3.52 -5.69 -30.20
CA MET A 303 -3.86 -6.28 -31.50
C MET A 303 -3.91 -7.82 -31.40
N ARG A 304 -4.99 -8.42 -31.91
CA ARG A 304 -5.23 -9.88 -31.85
C ARG A 304 -4.08 -10.71 -32.43
N TRP A 305 -3.49 -10.28 -33.54
CA TRP A 305 -2.32 -10.95 -34.14
C TRP A 305 -1.09 -10.93 -33.23
N ASN A 306 -0.83 -9.80 -32.54
CA ASN A 306 0.27 -9.69 -31.59
C ASN A 306 0.07 -10.63 -30.40
N ARG A 307 -1.15 -10.70 -29.87
CA ARG A 307 -1.51 -11.66 -28.80
C ARG A 307 -1.31 -13.11 -29.25
N LEU A 308 -1.72 -13.46 -30.47
CA LEU A 308 -1.53 -14.81 -31.02
C LEU A 308 -0.05 -15.15 -31.23
N PHE A 309 0.76 -14.21 -31.72
CA PHE A 309 2.21 -14.37 -31.84
C PHE A 309 2.83 -14.71 -30.48
N TRP A 310 2.52 -13.92 -29.45
CA TRP A 310 3.05 -14.16 -28.10
C TRP A 310 2.53 -15.45 -27.47
N ALA A 311 1.26 -15.80 -27.68
CA ALA A 311 0.70 -17.08 -27.27
C ALA A 311 1.51 -18.26 -27.84
N PHE A 312 1.86 -18.21 -29.12
CA PHE A 312 2.69 -19.25 -29.75
C PHE A 312 4.13 -19.25 -29.21
N THR A 313 4.76 -18.08 -29.07
CA THR A 313 6.11 -17.95 -28.50
C THR A 313 6.20 -18.52 -27.07
N LEU A 314 5.19 -18.27 -26.24
CA LEU A 314 5.09 -18.74 -24.86
C LEU A 314 4.95 -20.27 -24.76
N SER A 315 4.38 -20.91 -25.77
CA SER A 315 4.33 -22.38 -25.87
C SER A 315 5.62 -22.97 -26.40
N PHE A 316 6.21 -22.32 -27.41
CA PHE A 316 7.39 -22.84 -28.10
C PHE A 316 8.59 -22.98 -27.14
N LEU A 317 8.86 -21.94 -26.35
CA LEU A 317 10.02 -21.91 -25.45
C LEU A 317 10.05 -23.08 -24.44
N PRO A 318 9.01 -23.33 -23.62
CA PRO A 318 9.00 -24.46 -22.71
C PRO A 318 8.99 -25.81 -23.44
N THR A 319 8.37 -25.92 -24.61
CA THR A 319 8.44 -27.15 -25.43
C THR A 319 9.89 -27.50 -25.73
N VAL A 320 10.67 -26.53 -26.23
CA VAL A 320 12.09 -26.72 -26.53
C VAL A 320 12.90 -27.05 -25.28
N LEU A 321 12.67 -26.33 -24.17
CA LEU A 321 13.40 -26.55 -22.92
C LEU A 321 13.10 -27.92 -22.30
N MET A 322 11.85 -28.40 -22.39
CA MET A 322 11.47 -29.75 -21.96
C MET A 322 12.17 -30.83 -22.79
N PHE A 323 12.36 -30.63 -24.10
CA PHE A 323 13.11 -31.55 -24.95
C PHE A 323 14.62 -31.58 -24.65
N VAL A 324 15.21 -30.43 -24.30
CA VAL A 324 16.68 -30.31 -24.14
C VAL A 324 17.15 -30.86 -22.80
N GLY A 325 16.43 -30.62 -21.70
CA GLY A 325 16.88 -31.13 -20.39
C GLY A 325 15.83 -31.12 -19.29
N GLY A 326 14.54 -31.17 -19.64
CA GLY A 326 13.46 -31.34 -18.67
C GLY A 326 13.34 -30.18 -17.68
N LEU A 327 12.92 -30.50 -16.45
CA LEU A 327 12.58 -29.49 -15.45
C LEU A 327 13.79 -28.69 -14.95
N SER A 328 14.95 -29.30 -14.79
CA SER A 328 16.16 -28.62 -14.30
C SER A 328 16.62 -27.52 -15.26
N THR A 329 16.54 -27.76 -16.57
CA THR A 329 16.86 -26.73 -17.58
C THR A 329 15.89 -25.55 -17.51
N LEU A 330 14.60 -25.80 -17.24
CA LEU A 330 13.59 -24.75 -17.03
C LEU A 330 13.88 -23.91 -15.78
N GLN A 331 14.36 -24.53 -14.70
CA GLN A 331 14.75 -23.83 -13.47
C GLN A 331 15.97 -22.93 -13.70
N THR A 332 17.02 -23.46 -14.34
CA THR A 332 18.23 -22.70 -14.67
C THR A 332 17.93 -21.52 -15.60
N ALA A 333 17.07 -21.71 -16.60
CA ALA A 333 16.65 -20.64 -17.51
C ALA A 333 15.95 -19.48 -16.75
N ALA A 334 15.11 -19.79 -15.76
CA ALA A 334 14.48 -18.77 -14.91
C ALA A 334 15.51 -18.02 -14.07
N ILE A 335 16.50 -18.72 -13.49
CA ILE A 335 17.57 -18.09 -12.69
C ILE A 335 18.38 -17.11 -13.54
N VAL A 336 18.82 -17.55 -14.73
CA VAL A 336 19.58 -16.71 -15.66
C VAL A 336 18.75 -15.51 -16.15
N GLY A 337 17.46 -15.72 -16.44
CA GLY A 337 16.54 -14.66 -16.85
C GLY A 337 16.19 -13.66 -15.73
N GLY A 338 16.22 -14.09 -14.47
CA GLY A 338 15.90 -13.27 -13.31
C GLY A 338 16.99 -12.29 -12.91
N LEU A 339 18.26 -12.62 -13.16
CA LEU A 339 19.38 -11.79 -12.74
C LEU A 339 19.37 -10.37 -13.36
N PRO A 340 19.19 -10.18 -14.68
CA PRO A 340 19.08 -8.82 -15.25
C PRO A 340 17.85 -8.07 -14.76
N LEU A 341 16.74 -8.79 -14.57
CA LEU A 341 15.51 -8.21 -14.07
C LEU A 341 15.62 -7.73 -12.62
N LEU A 342 16.53 -8.28 -11.82
CA LEU A 342 16.76 -7.84 -10.45
C LEU A 342 17.23 -6.39 -10.44
N ILE A 343 18.20 -6.06 -11.30
CA ILE A 343 18.71 -4.69 -11.46
C ILE A 343 17.58 -3.76 -11.90
N ILE A 344 16.78 -4.18 -12.89
CA ILE A 344 15.63 -3.40 -13.38
C ILE A 344 14.61 -3.18 -12.27
N SER A 345 14.34 -4.18 -11.44
CA SER A 345 13.40 -4.10 -10.31
C SER A 345 13.86 -3.09 -9.26
N VAL A 346 15.16 -3.08 -8.93
CA VAL A 346 15.74 -2.07 -8.03
C VAL A 346 15.62 -0.67 -8.62
N MET A 347 15.91 -0.51 -9.91
CA MET A 347 15.76 0.77 -10.60
C MET A 347 14.29 1.25 -10.59
N LEU A 348 13.33 0.34 -10.75
CA LEU A 348 11.90 0.66 -10.66
C LEU A 348 11.49 1.15 -9.27
N MET A 349 11.99 0.50 -8.21
CA MET A 349 11.74 0.96 -6.83
C MET A 349 12.26 2.38 -6.62
N VAL A 350 13.51 2.65 -7.01
CA VAL A 350 14.11 4.00 -6.90
C VAL A 350 13.34 5.01 -7.74
N SER A 351 12.92 4.62 -8.95
CA SER A 351 12.16 5.49 -9.86
C SER A 351 10.81 5.89 -9.28
N PHE A 352 10.07 4.92 -8.74
CA PHE A 352 8.79 5.15 -8.09
C PHE A 352 8.94 6.06 -6.86
N VAL A 353 9.90 5.78 -5.97
CA VAL A 353 10.14 6.60 -4.78
C VAL A 353 10.49 8.03 -5.16
N ARG A 354 11.36 8.23 -6.17
CA ARG A 354 11.72 9.56 -6.67
C ARG A 354 10.50 10.32 -7.22
N ALA A 355 9.72 9.68 -8.10
CA ALA A 355 8.56 10.31 -8.71
C ALA A 355 7.47 10.62 -7.68
N ALA A 356 7.13 9.66 -6.83
CA ALA A 356 6.11 9.83 -5.80
C ALA A 356 6.52 10.88 -4.77
N SER A 357 7.77 10.88 -4.31
CA SER A 357 8.26 11.90 -3.36
C SER A 357 8.27 13.29 -3.98
N LEU A 358 8.64 13.41 -5.26
CA LEU A 358 8.59 14.68 -5.98
C LEU A 358 7.16 15.20 -6.05
N ASP A 359 6.19 14.36 -6.43
CA ASP A 359 4.80 14.76 -6.56
C ASP A 359 4.13 15.09 -5.22
N ILE A 360 4.45 14.34 -4.16
CA ILE A 360 3.98 14.63 -2.80
C ILE A 360 4.46 16.02 -2.36
N ARG A 361 5.75 16.34 -2.59
CA ARG A 361 6.32 17.65 -2.25
C ARG A 361 5.71 18.84 -2.99
N HIS A 362 5.07 18.61 -4.15
CA HIS A 362 4.40 19.66 -4.92
C HIS A 362 2.90 19.75 -4.63
N GLN A 363 2.38 19.01 -3.65
CA GLN A 363 1.01 19.17 -3.20
C GLN A 363 0.88 20.43 -2.35
N LYS A 364 -0.18 21.20 -2.56
CA LYS A 364 -0.42 22.46 -1.84
C LYS A 364 -0.56 22.30 -0.33
N GLU A 365 -1.05 21.13 0.10
CA GLU A 365 -1.28 20.76 1.50
C GLU A 365 -0.10 19.99 2.11
N TYR A 366 0.99 19.80 1.35
CA TYR A 366 2.16 19.12 1.88
C TYR A 366 3.01 20.11 2.68
N GLU A 367 2.92 20.02 3.99
CA GLU A 367 3.88 20.61 4.91
C GLU A 367 5.03 19.62 5.10
N GLU A 368 6.27 20.09 4.93
CA GLU A 368 7.41 19.27 5.31
C GLU A 368 7.30 18.96 6.81
N PRO A 369 7.68 17.74 7.25
CA PRO A 369 7.68 17.36 8.66
C PRO A 369 8.85 18.02 9.43
N THR A 370 9.11 19.28 9.13
CA THR A 370 9.98 20.20 9.83
C THR A 370 9.12 21.09 10.72
N ILE A 371 9.75 21.74 11.70
CA ILE A 371 9.06 22.71 12.54
C ILE A 371 8.71 23.91 11.65
N ASN A 372 7.48 23.95 11.13
CA ASN A 372 6.98 25.05 10.31
C ASN A 372 6.35 26.11 11.23
N ILE A 373 7.19 26.97 11.79
CA ILE A 373 6.74 28.18 12.49
C ILE A 373 6.78 29.31 11.47
N GLU A 374 5.64 29.60 10.84
CA GLU A 374 5.52 30.64 9.82
C GLU A 374 5.50 32.04 10.43
N GLU A 375 4.80 32.18 11.56
CA GLU A 375 4.72 33.41 12.32
C GLU A 375 4.99 33.13 13.80
N LEU A 376 5.82 33.98 14.39
CA LEU A 376 5.97 34.07 15.84
C LEU A 376 4.95 35.07 16.36
N PRO A 377 4.46 34.93 17.60
CA PRO A 377 3.62 35.96 18.21
C PRO A 377 4.37 37.29 18.25
N ASP A 378 3.67 38.40 17.94
CA ASP A 378 4.25 39.77 17.95
C ASP A 378 4.87 40.13 19.31
N ILE A 379 4.31 39.55 20.37
CA ILE A 379 4.84 39.68 21.73
C ILE A 379 5.38 38.31 22.15
N ASP A 380 6.68 38.26 22.42
CA ASP A 380 7.30 37.05 22.96
C ASP A 380 6.80 36.80 24.39
N PRO A 381 6.04 35.71 24.64
CA PRO A 381 5.46 35.44 25.95
C PRO A 381 6.49 34.92 26.96
N TRP A 382 7.73 34.67 26.53
CA TRP A 382 8.77 34.08 27.36
C TRP A 382 9.87 35.08 27.75
N SER A 383 10.07 36.14 26.98
CA SER A 383 11.04 37.19 27.34
C SER A 383 10.49 38.10 28.43
N ALA A 384 11.39 38.58 29.30
CA ALA A 384 11.03 39.55 30.33
C ALA A 384 10.46 40.85 29.72
N GLU A 385 11.01 41.27 28.57
CA GLU A 385 10.56 42.43 27.82
C GLU A 385 9.17 42.23 27.21
N GLY A 386 8.92 41.08 26.56
CA GLY A 386 7.63 40.78 25.96
C GLY A 386 6.52 40.66 27.01
N MET A 387 6.80 40.05 28.15
CA MET A 387 5.87 40.03 29.29
C MET A 387 5.62 41.43 29.88
N ALA A 388 6.66 42.26 30.00
CA ALA A 388 6.51 43.65 30.47
C ALA A 388 5.72 44.51 29.47
N PHE A 389 5.96 44.33 28.17
CA PHE A 389 5.23 45.02 27.11
C PHE A 389 3.75 44.60 27.08
N ALA A 390 3.46 43.30 27.15
CA ALA A 390 2.08 42.78 27.26
C ALA A 390 1.34 43.35 28.49
N LYS A 391 2.04 43.42 29.63
CA LYS A 391 1.51 43.99 30.87
C LYS A 391 1.21 45.49 30.71
N PHE A 392 2.10 46.24 30.07
CA PHE A 392 1.91 47.66 29.77
C PHE A 392 0.72 47.89 28.81
N GLU A 393 0.64 47.17 27.69
CA GLU A 393 -0.48 47.30 26.75
C GLU A 393 -1.82 46.98 27.42
N ARG A 394 -1.87 45.91 28.22
CA ARG A 394 -3.07 45.54 28.97
C ARG A 394 -3.52 46.65 29.93
N PHE A 395 -2.60 47.23 30.71
CA PHE A 395 -2.96 48.30 31.64
C PHE A 395 -3.35 49.58 30.91
N LYS A 396 -2.71 49.87 29.77
CA LYS A 396 -3.03 51.03 28.94
C LYS A 396 -4.47 50.92 28.41
N ASP A 397 -4.87 49.76 27.90
CA ASP A 397 -6.22 49.51 27.43
C ASP A 397 -7.25 49.63 28.56
N LEU A 398 -6.96 49.06 29.74
CA LEU A 398 -7.82 49.18 30.92
C LEU A 398 -7.93 50.63 31.42
N ALA A 399 -6.85 51.40 31.40
CA ALA A 399 -6.85 52.81 31.80
C ALA A 399 -7.66 53.67 30.82
N GLN A 400 -7.61 53.37 29.52
CA GLN A 400 -8.46 54.02 28.52
C GLN A 400 -9.94 53.72 28.78
N GLN A 401 -10.29 52.47 29.05
CA GLN A 401 -11.66 52.08 29.40
C GLN A 401 -12.14 52.80 30.67
N ALA A 402 -11.31 52.85 31.73
CA ALA A 402 -11.66 53.54 32.97
C ALA A 402 -11.81 55.07 32.79
N ALA A 403 -11.05 55.68 31.86
CA ALA A 403 -11.21 57.08 31.52
C ALA A 403 -12.55 57.36 30.81
N GLU A 404 -13.01 56.45 29.96
CA GLU A 404 -14.32 56.55 29.33
C GLU A 404 -15.45 56.35 30.36
N GLU A 405 -15.33 55.36 31.27
CA GLU A 405 -16.27 55.13 32.37
C GLU A 405 -16.42 56.38 33.28
N GLU A 406 -15.31 57.06 33.64
CA GLU A 406 -15.36 58.31 34.41
C GLU A 406 -16.12 59.40 33.65
N ARG A 407 -15.88 59.51 32.33
CA ARG A 407 -16.54 60.50 31.47
C ARG A 407 -18.04 60.25 31.38
N GLU A 408 -18.45 59.00 31.24
CA GLU A 408 -19.86 58.60 31.24
C GLU A 408 -20.53 58.90 32.59
N ALA A 409 -19.90 58.52 33.70
CA ALA A 409 -20.41 58.80 35.05
C ALA A 409 -20.53 60.31 35.32
N MET A 410 -19.56 61.10 34.86
CA MET A 410 -19.58 62.56 34.99
C MET A 410 -20.70 63.19 34.16
N SER A 411 -20.92 62.68 32.93
CA SER A 411 -22.02 63.11 32.07
C SER A 411 -23.38 62.83 32.72
N ALA A 412 -23.56 61.62 33.27
CA ALA A 412 -24.79 61.21 33.96
C ALA A 412 -25.07 62.05 35.21
N LEU A 413 -24.04 62.38 36.00
CA LEU A 413 -24.18 63.24 37.16
C LEU A 413 -24.53 64.69 36.75
N MET A 414 -23.98 65.18 35.63
CA MET A 414 -24.29 66.50 35.10
C MET A 414 -25.72 66.59 34.56
N SER A 415 -26.24 65.54 33.91
CA SER A 415 -27.65 65.48 33.49
C SER A 415 -28.58 65.47 34.70
N LEU A 416 -28.29 64.66 35.73
CA LEU A 416 -29.09 64.63 36.94
C LEU A 416 -29.07 65.99 37.68
N ARG A 417 -27.91 66.64 37.79
CA ARG A 417 -27.83 68.00 38.37
C ARG A 417 -28.66 69.02 37.60
N LYS A 418 -28.78 68.88 36.28
CA LYS A 418 -29.62 69.73 35.44
C LYS A 418 -31.11 69.48 35.74
N GLU A 419 -31.51 68.22 35.93
CA GLU A 419 -32.88 67.85 36.32
C GLU A 419 -33.23 68.35 37.72
N ILE A 420 -32.34 68.16 38.70
CA ILE A 420 -32.50 68.70 40.07
C ILE A 420 -32.64 70.24 40.04
N ARG A 421 -31.83 70.91 39.20
CA ARG A 421 -31.93 72.37 39.04
C ARG A 421 -33.25 72.80 38.39
N ALA A 422 -33.78 72.02 37.44
CA ALA A 422 -35.09 72.26 36.85
C ALA A 422 -36.22 72.09 37.89
N PHE A 423 -36.18 71.01 38.67
CA PHE A 423 -37.12 70.75 39.76
C PHE A 423 -37.13 71.87 40.82
N ALA A 424 -35.94 72.33 41.23
CA ALA A 424 -35.80 73.44 42.18
C ALA A 424 -36.28 74.79 41.64
N LEU A 425 -36.25 74.98 40.31
CA LEU A 425 -36.77 76.19 39.66
C LEU A 425 -38.29 76.21 39.55
N GLU A 426 -38.94 75.03 39.47
CA GLU A 426 -40.40 74.89 39.44
C GLU A 426 -41.05 75.09 40.82
N HIS A 427 -40.33 74.81 41.92
CA HIS A 427 -40.81 74.96 43.31
C HIS A 427 -40.30 76.25 44.00
N LYS A 428 -40.10 77.32 43.22
CA LYS A 428 -39.38 78.55 43.58
C LYS A 428 -39.94 79.35 44.77
N ASP A 429 -41.20 79.18 45.15
CA ASP A 429 -41.85 79.93 46.24
C ASP A 429 -41.63 79.31 47.64
N GLU A 430 -40.97 78.14 47.72
CA GLU A 430 -40.53 77.49 48.97
C GLU A 430 -38.99 77.43 49.07
N ALA A 431 -38.31 78.47 48.57
CA ALA A 431 -36.86 78.51 48.35
C ALA A 431 -35.97 78.33 49.61
N GLU A 432 -36.49 78.49 50.82
CA GLU A 432 -35.73 78.22 52.07
C GLU A 432 -35.73 76.72 52.47
N MET A 433 -36.57 75.87 51.85
CA MET A 433 -36.68 74.43 52.12
C MET A 433 -36.23 73.52 50.96
N ALA A 434 -35.70 74.07 49.86
CA ALA A 434 -35.39 73.33 48.63
C ALA A 434 -34.32 72.23 48.79
N VAL A 435 -33.46 72.28 49.81
CA VAL A 435 -32.48 71.19 50.08
C VAL A 435 -33.12 70.02 50.86
N LYS A 436 -34.23 70.25 51.57
CA LYS A 436 -34.94 69.21 52.36
C LYS A 436 -36.13 68.56 51.64
N LEU A 437 -36.55 69.10 50.48
CA LEU A 437 -37.73 68.67 49.71
C LEU A 437 -37.40 67.89 48.42
N LEU A 438 -36.13 67.57 48.16
CA LEU A 438 -35.76 66.72 47.02
C LEU A 438 -36.44 65.33 47.17
N PRO A 439 -37.17 64.84 46.16
CA PRO A 439 -37.74 63.50 46.15
C PRO A 439 -36.69 62.43 46.52
N GLU A 440 -37.05 61.47 47.37
CA GLU A 440 -36.10 60.46 47.90
C GLU A 440 -35.40 59.66 46.79
N ASP A 441 -36.08 59.44 45.66
CA ASP A 441 -35.55 58.82 44.46
C ASP A 441 -34.42 59.62 43.80
N LEU A 442 -34.56 60.95 43.69
CA LEU A 442 -33.53 61.83 43.14
C LEU A 442 -32.33 62.00 44.10
N GLN A 443 -32.56 61.96 45.42
CA GLN A 443 -31.49 61.97 46.40
C GLN A 443 -30.66 60.69 46.34
N LEU A 444 -31.34 59.54 46.27
CA LEU A 444 -30.70 58.23 46.17
C LEU A 444 -29.94 58.08 44.84
N GLU A 445 -30.50 58.58 43.73
CA GLU A 445 -29.82 58.55 42.43
C GLU A 445 -28.62 59.51 42.39
N LEU A 446 -28.71 60.69 43.02
CA LEU A 446 -27.58 61.61 43.15
C LEU A 446 -26.45 60.99 43.97
N GLN A 447 -26.79 60.34 45.08
CA GLN A 447 -25.81 59.63 45.90
C GLN A 447 -25.15 58.49 45.11
N ARG A 448 -25.95 57.66 44.42
CA ARG A 448 -25.46 56.56 43.57
C ARG A 448 -24.51 57.03 42.47
N LEU A 449 -24.88 58.07 41.71
CA LEU A 449 -24.04 58.59 40.63
C LEU A 449 -22.79 59.29 41.16
N THR A 450 -22.86 59.93 42.33
CA THR A 450 -21.69 60.52 42.99
C THR A 450 -20.72 59.44 43.45
N GLU A 451 -21.23 58.36 44.05
CA GLU A 451 -20.42 57.19 44.44
C GLU A 451 -19.81 56.48 43.22
N ALA A 452 -20.60 56.29 42.15
CA ALA A 452 -20.12 55.71 40.89
C ALA A 452 -19.02 56.55 40.23
N LEU A 453 -19.17 57.89 40.22
CA LEU A 453 -18.15 58.80 39.71
C LEU A 453 -16.86 58.75 40.56
N LEU A 454 -16.99 58.71 41.89
CA LEU A 454 -15.84 58.59 42.79
C LEU A 454 -15.10 57.26 42.56
N ALA A 455 -15.84 56.15 42.45
CA ALA A 455 -15.28 54.83 42.16
C ALA A 455 -14.60 54.77 40.78
N ALA A 456 -15.23 55.34 39.74
CA ALA A 456 -14.65 55.41 38.39
C ALA A 456 -13.37 56.25 38.37
N LYS A 457 -13.35 57.37 39.12
CA LYS A 457 -12.18 58.23 39.25
C LYS A 457 -11.04 57.54 40.00
N GLU A 458 -11.33 56.84 41.10
CA GLU A 458 -10.34 56.06 41.85
C GLU A 458 -9.77 54.92 40.99
N LYS A 459 -10.63 54.19 40.26
CA LYS A 459 -10.24 53.14 39.32
C LYS A 459 -9.33 53.69 38.22
N LYS A 460 -9.65 54.85 37.65
CA LYS A 460 -8.80 55.50 36.63
C LYS A 460 -7.44 55.92 37.19
N VAL A 461 -7.38 56.52 38.38
CA VAL A 461 -6.11 56.91 38.99
C VAL A 461 -5.25 55.66 39.24
N THR A 462 -5.83 54.63 39.84
CA THR A 462 -5.13 53.36 40.12
C THR A 462 -4.58 52.72 38.85
N LEU A 463 -5.37 52.66 37.77
CA LEU A 463 -4.93 52.11 36.49
C LEU A 463 -3.90 53.00 35.80
N SER A 464 -4.01 54.32 35.91
CA SER A 464 -3.01 55.26 35.38
C SER A 464 -1.66 55.09 36.08
N ASP A 465 -1.65 54.87 37.39
CA ASP A 465 -0.42 54.59 38.15
C ASP A 465 0.18 53.24 37.71
N GLN A 466 -0.65 52.21 37.55
CA GLN A 466 -0.20 50.90 37.03
C GLN A 466 0.34 50.97 35.60
N VAL A 467 -0.20 51.83 34.74
CA VAL A 467 0.36 52.11 33.40
C VAL A 467 1.74 52.74 33.50
N GLN A 468 1.94 53.70 34.39
CA GLN A 468 3.23 54.35 34.57
C GLN A 468 4.28 53.38 35.14
N GLU A 469 3.90 52.57 36.12
CA GLU A 469 4.78 51.55 36.70
C GLU A 469 5.17 50.49 35.67
N SER A 470 4.19 49.94 34.94
CA SER A 470 4.46 48.94 33.90
C SER A 470 5.27 49.50 32.72
N ARG A 471 5.08 50.78 32.37
CA ARG A 471 5.91 51.46 31.38
C ARG A 471 7.35 51.66 31.86
N ALA A 472 7.52 52.09 33.11
CA ALA A 472 8.86 52.26 33.70
C ALA A 472 9.60 50.92 33.79
N GLU A 473 8.90 49.84 34.14
CA GLU A 473 9.42 48.47 34.13
C GLU A 473 9.90 48.08 32.71
N PHE A 474 9.06 48.26 31.70
CA PHE A 474 9.41 48.01 30.29
C PHE A 474 10.60 48.87 29.81
N ASP A 475 10.56 50.19 30.02
CA ASP A 475 11.62 51.12 29.60
C ASP A 475 12.95 50.78 30.30
N SER A 476 12.92 50.36 31.57
CA SER A 476 14.12 49.95 32.30
C SER A 476 14.76 48.69 31.73
N LEU A 477 13.95 47.72 31.29
CA LEU A 477 14.43 46.50 30.63
C LEU A 477 15.03 46.85 29.27
N MET A 478 14.35 47.68 28.47
CA MET A 478 14.85 48.14 27.16
C MET A 478 16.19 48.87 27.27
N LEU A 479 16.37 49.71 28.30
CA LEU A 479 17.64 50.38 28.57
C LEU A 479 18.73 49.40 28.99
N ALA A 480 18.39 48.37 29.75
CA ALA A 480 19.34 47.35 30.19
C ALA A 480 19.90 46.54 29.01
N ILE A 481 19.08 46.16 28.02
CA ILE A 481 19.62 45.47 26.82
C ILE A 481 20.30 46.42 25.84
N ALA A 482 19.91 47.70 25.77
CA ALA A 482 20.65 48.68 24.98
C ALA A 482 22.07 48.96 25.52
N ALA A 483 22.31 48.67 26.81
CA ALA A 483 23.60 48.86 27.48
C ALA A 483 24.51 47.61 27.46
N SER A 484 23.96 46.43 27.12
CA SER A 484 24.68 45.15 26.96
C SER A 484 25.03 44.89 25.50
#